data_AF-A0A7W1NAI4-F1
#
_entry.id   AF-A0A7W1NAI4-F1
#
_cell.length_a   1.000
_cell.length_b   1.000
_cell.length_c   1.000
_cell.angle_alpha   90.00
_cell.angle_beta   90.00
_cell.angle_gamma   90.00
#
_symmetry.space_group_name_H-M   'P 1'
#
loop_
_entity.id
_entity.type
_entity.pdbx_description
1 polymer ?
#
loop_
_entity_poly.entity_id
_entity_poly.type
_entity_poly.pdbx_seq_one_letter_code
_entity_poly.pdbx_strand_id
1 'polypeptide(L)' 'MATNLDVDIAAIESLMGMAGFKSKREAVDAAIREAISWRQQLKALDALGTLDLLVHPRPGALGMDARP' A
#
# COMPACT_ATOMS: atom_id res chain seq x y z
N MET A 1 -0.51 -26.22 -9.02
CA MET A 1 -0.01 -27.25 -8.09
C MET A 1 -0.94 -27.23 -6.89
N ALA A 2 -1.52 -28.36 -6.49
CA ALA A 2 -2.41 -28.38 -5.33
C ALA A 2 -1.54 -28.34 -4.07
N THR A 3 -1.55 -27.19 -3.39
CA THR A 3 -0.95 -27.04 -2.07
C THR A 3 -2.05 -27.29 -1.06
N ASN A 4 -1.88 -28.27 -0.16
CA ASN A 4 -2.84 -28.52 0.90
C ASN A 4 -2.71 -27.39 1.94
N LEU A 5 -3.47 -26.31 1.74
CA LEU A 5 -3.51 -25.15 2.62
C LEU A 5 -4.92 -25.08 3.20
N ASP A 6 -5.02 -24.93 4.51
CA ASP A 6 -6.31 -24.69 5.15
C ASP A 6 -6.63 -23.20 4.99
N VAL A 7 -7.66 -22.89 4.20
CA VAL A 7 -8.04 -21.52 3.85
C VAL A 7 -9.51 -21.34 4.14
N ASP A 8 -9.87 -20.21 4.76
CA ASP A 8 -11.26 -19.88 5.01
C ASP A 8 -12.02 -19.71 3.69
N ILE A 9 -12.90 -20.67 3.40
CA ILE A 9 -13.70 -20.70 2.18
C ILE A 9 -14.70 -19.53 2.15
N ALA A 10 -15.24 -19.12 3.30
CA ALA A 10 -16.21 -18.03 3.34
C ALA A 10 -15.57 -16.69 2.98
N ALA A 11 -14.31 -16.48 3.40
CA ALA A 11 -13.53 -15.32 3.01
C ALA A 11 -13.25 -15.29 1.50
N ILE A 12 -12.91 -16.45 0.89
CA ILE A 12 -12.71 -16.55 -0.56
C ILE A 12 -14.00 -16.26 -1.31
N GLU A 13 -15.13 -16.80 -0.87
CA GLU A 13 -16.43 -16.56 -1.52
C GLU A 13 -16.86 -15.11 -1.42
N SER A 14 -16.60 -14.47 -0.28
CA SER A 14 -16.80 -13.02 -0.11
C SER A 14 -15.93 -12.21 -1.09
N LEU A 15 -14.65 -12.57 -1.20
CA LEU A 15 -13.72 -11.94 -2.15
C LEU A 15 -14.17 -12.14 -3.60
N MET A 16 -14.61 -13.35 -3.96
CA MET A 16 -15.15 -13.63 -5.29
C MET A 16 -16.40 -12.79 -5.59
N GLY A 17 -17.29 -12.61 -4.61
CA GLY A 17 -18.49 -11.78 -4.75
C GLY A 17 -18.19 -10.30 -4.94
N MET A 18 -17.17 -9.77 -4.24
CA MET A 18 -16.79 -8.35 -4.34
C MET A 18 -16.02 -8.03 -5.62
N ALA A 19 -15.11 -8.92 -6.06
CA ALA A 19 -14.19 -8.66 -7.16
C ALA A 19 -14.59 -9.36 -8.48
N GLY A 20 -15.66 -10.15 -8.49
CA GLY A 20 -16.18 -10.81 -9.69
C GLY A 20 -15.32 -11.97 -10.21
N PHE A 21 -14.52 -12.61 -9.35
CA PHE A 21 -13.65 -13.72 -9.75
C PHE A 21 -14.45 -14.96 -10.12
N LYS A 22 -14.00 -15.69 -11.15
CA LYS A 22 -14.70 -16.86 -11.70
C LYS A 22 -14.33 -18.16 -10.98
N SER A 23 -13.23 -18.17 -10.24
CA SER A 23 -12.79 -19.35 -9.50
C SER A 23 -12.10 -19.00 -8.18
N LYS A 24 -12.19 -19.94 -7.22
CA LYS A 24 -11.51 -19.82 -5.90
C LYS A 24 -10.00 -19.64 -6.07
N ARG A 25 -9.39 -20.37 -7.01
CA ARG A 25 -7.96 -20.26 -7.31
C ARG A 25 -7.58 -18.86 -7.82
N GLU A 26 -8.36 -18.32 -8.75
CA GLU A 26 -8.13 -16.97 -9.28
C GLU A 26 -8.20 -15.91 -8.17
N ALA A 27 -9.20 -16.02 -7.29
CA ALA A 27 -9.34 -15.13 -6.14
C ALA A 27 -8.15 -15.24 -5.18
N VAL A 28 -7.69 -16.46 -4.87
CA VAL A 28 -6.51 -16.68 -4.01
C VAL A 28 -5.23 -16.15 -4.66
N ASP A 29 -5.00 -16.44 -5.94
CA ASP A 29 -3.82 -15.96 -6.68
C ASP A 29 -3.78 -14.43 -6.73
N ALA A 30 -4.94 -13.78 -6.94
CA ALA A 30 -5.06 -12.33 -6.95
C ALA A 30 -4.80 -11.72 -5.56
N ALA A 31 -5.42 -12.27 -4.51
CA ALA A 31 -5.25 -11.79 -3.14
C ALA A 31 -3.79 -11.89 -2.67
N ILE A 32 -3.10 -12.98 -3.00
CA ILE A 32 -1.68 -13.15 -2.65
C ILE A 32 -0.81 -12.10 -3.35
N ARG A 33 -1.04 -11.86 -4.65
CA ARG A 33 -0.27 -10.84 -5.40
C ARG A 33 -0.51 -9.45 -4.84
N GLU A 34 -1.74 -9.13 -4.49
CA GLU A 34 -2.09 -7.85 -3.88
C GLU A 34 -1.40 -7.68 -2.52
N ALA A 35 -1.47 -8.70 -1.65
CA ALA A 35 -0.82 -8.68 -0.35
C ALA A 35 0.71 -8.52 -0.45
N ILE A 36 1.34 -9.14 -1.46
CA ILE A 36 2.76 -8.96 -1.73
C ILE A 36 3.06 -7.53 -2.19
N SER A 37 2.29 -7.02 -3.16
CA SER A 37 2.44 -5.66 -3.69
C SER A 37 2.30 -4.61 -2.58
N TRP A 38 1.27 -4.74 -1.75
CA TRP A 38 1.03 -3.87 -0.60
C TRP A 38 2.23 -3.86 0.36
N ARG A 39 2.79 -5.03 0.70
CA ARG A 39 3.98 -5.11 1.57
C ARG A 39 5.23 -4.52 0.93
N GLN A 40 5.39 -4.64 -0.39
CA GLN A 40 6.50 -4.00 -1.10
C GLN A 40 6.36 -2.47 -1.10
N GLN A 41 5.14 -1.96 -1.29
CA GLN A 41 4.86 -0.53 -1.21
C GLN A 41 5.13 0.02 0.20
N LEU A 42 4.74 -0.70 1.26
CA LEU A 42 5.07 -0.31 2.63
C LEU A 42 6.59 -0.25 2.87
N LYS A 43 7.35 -1.22 2.37
CA LYS A 43 8.82 -1.17 2.45
C LYS A 43 9.41 0.02 1.68
N ALA A 44 8.81 0.38 0.55
CA ALA A 44 9.22 1.57 -0.19
C ALA A 44 8.94 2.84 0.62
N LEU A 45 7.82 2.91 1.34
CA LEU A 45 7.52 4.01 2.26
C LEU A 45 8.51 4.08 3.43
N ASP A 46 8.95 2.95 3.99
CA ASP A 46 10.01 2.95 5.01
C ASP A 46 11.33 3.50 4.47
N ALA A 47 11.70 3.11 3.24
CA ALA A 47 12.88 3.66 2.56
C ALA A 47 12.74 5.17 2.29
N LEU A 48 11.55 5.62 1.89
CA LEU A 48 11.23 7.03 1.65
C LEU A 48 11.11 7.85 2.95
N GLY A 49 10.70 7.26 4.07
CA GLY A 49 10.71 7.91 5.39
C GLY A 49 12.13 8.22 5.90
N THR A 50 13.16 7.64 5.27
CA THR A 50 14.57 7.99 5.50
C THR A 50 15.00 9.21 4.69
N LEU A 51 14.20 9.68 3.72
CA LEU A 51 14.39 10.98 3.09
C LEU A 51 13.77 12.02 4.01
N ASP A 52 14.62 12.66 4.82
CA ASP A 52 14.29 13.91 5.49
C ASP A 52 13.93 14.91 4.40
N LEU A 53 12.62 15.07 4.16
CA LEU A 53 12.11 16.08 3.26
C LEU A 53 12.35 17.41 3.96
N LEU A 54 13.59 17.91 3.84
CA LEU A 54 13.98 19.23 4.28
C LEU A 54 12.99 20.20 3.65
N VAL A 55 12.01 20.61 4.45
CA VAL A 55 11.09 21.68 4.12
C VAL A 55 11.97 22.89 3.91
N HIS A 56 12.27 23.21 2.65
CA HIS A 56 13.01 24.41 2.33
C HIS A 56 12.13 25.57 2.82
N PRO A 57 12.57 26.36 3.83
CA PRO A 57 11.82 27.52 4.22
C PRO A 57 11.75 28.44 3.00
N ARG A 58 10.53 28.82 2.60
CA ARG A 58 10.33 29.76 1.51
C ARG A 58 11.18 31.01 1.80
N PRO A 59 12.07 31.44 0.88
CA PRO A 59 12.82 32.68 1.06
C PRO A 59 11.79 33.82 1.06
N GLY A 60 11.52 34.38 2.23
CA GLY A 60 10.48 35.38 2.45
C GLY A 60 9.82 35.35 3.84
N ALA A 61 10.07 34.32 4.66
CA ALA A 61 9.50 34.25 6.02
C ALA A 61 10.30 35.00 7.11
N LEU A 62 11.47 35.56 6.79
CA LEU A 62 12.22 36.45 7.69
C LEU A 62 12.25 37.88 7.14
N GLY A 63 11.63 38.80 7.88
CA GLY A 63 12.01 40.21 7.88
C GLY A 63 11.22 41.13 6.95
N MET A 64 9.92 41.29 7.19
CA MET A 64 9.18 42.51 6.82
C MET A 64 8.88 43.33 8.09
N ASP A 65 9.91 43.61 8.89
CA ASP A 65 9.84 44.54 10.02
C ASP A 65 11.10 45.40 10.05
N ALA A 66 11.23 46.29 9.06
CA ALA A 66 12.15 47.43 9.15
C ALA A 66 11.66 48.54 8.18
N ARG A 67 10.68 49.32 8.63
CA ARG A 67 10.48 50.70 8.17
C ARG A 67 10.82 51.65 9.31
N PRO A 68 11.73 52.61 9.11
CA PRO A 68 11.52 53.96 9.59
C PRO A 68 10.58 54.73 8.64
#